data_AF-A0A4Q2QS57-F1
#
_entry.id   AF-A0A4Q2QS57-F1
#
_cell.length_a   1.000
_cell.length_b   1.000
_cell.length_c   1.000
_cell.angle_alpha   90.00
_cell.angle_beta   90.00
_cell.angle_gamma   90.00
#
_symmetry.space_group_name_H-M   'P 1'
#
loop_
_entity.id
_entity.type
_entity.pdbx_description
1 polymer ?
#
loop_
_entity_poly.entity_id
_entity_poly.type
_entity_poly.pdbx_seq_one_letter_code
_entity_poly.pdbx_strand_id
1 'polypeptide(L)'
;QLKMPVESWSEYGQREQTRREHLVELQTVFGFKPFTMSHYRQAVHTLTELALQTDKGIVLASALVENLRRQSIILPAMNAIERASAEAITRANRRIYAALTDSLLSPHRQRLDELLKRKDGSKVTWL
;
A
#
# COMPACT_ATOMS: atom_id res chain seq x y z
N GLN A 1 -38.74 -31.43 24.57
CA GLN A 1 -37.46 -31.64 25.29
C GLN A 1 -36.51 -32.39 24.36
N LEU A 2 -35.25 -31.95 24.24
CA LEU A 2 -34.23 -32.66 23.48
C LEU A 2 -33.79 -33.89 24.30
N LYS A 3 -33.91 -35.09 23.73
CA LYS A 3 -33.56 -36.39 24.37
C LYS A 3 -32.04 -36.56 24.46
N MET A 4 -31.37 -35.68 25.20
CA MET A 4 -29.92 -35.68 25.36
C MET A 4 -29.57 -35.86 26.85
N PRO A 5 -28.53 -36.65 27.17
CA PRO A 5 -28.00 -36.77 28.53
C PRO A 5 -27.55 -35.42 29.09
N VAL A 6 -27.69 -35.22 30.41
CA VAL A 6 -27.38 -33.94 31.08
C VAL A 6 -25.87 -33.65 31.02
N GLU A 7 -25.06 -34.70 30.96
CA GLU A 7 -23.61 -34.67 30.90
C GLU A 7 -23.11 -33.99 29.61
N SER A 8 -23.88 -34.10 28.52
CA SER A 8 -23.57 -33.44 27.23
C SER A 8 -23.65 -31.91 27.29
N TRP A 9 -24.29 -31.33 28.32
CA TRP A 9 -24.31 -29.88 28.52
C TRP A 9 -22.95 -29.34 28.95
N SER A 10 -22.12 -30.15 29.61
CA SER A 10 -20.78 -29.74 30.04
C SER A 10 -19.83 -29.49 28.87
N GLU A 11 -20.06 -30.17 27.74
CA GLU A 11 -19.29 -30.04 26.50
C GLU A 11 -19.80 -28.91 25.59
N TYR A 12 -21.09 -28.56 25.68
CA TYR A 12 -21.72 -27.57 24.80
C TYR A 12 -21.09 -26.18 24.93
N GLY A 13 -20.58 -25.82 26.11
CA GLY A 13 -19.91 -24.54 26.39
C GLY A 13 -18.38 -24.53 26.23
N GLN A 14 -17.75 -25.69 25.94
CA GLN A 14 -16.28 -25.86 25.89
C GLN A 14 -15.66 -25.52 24.52
N ARG A 15 -16.45 -25.04 23.55
CA ARG A 15 -15.94 -24.78 22.20
C ARG A 15 -14.98 -23.60 22.17
N GLU A 16 -13.76 -23.84 21.67
CA GLU A 16 -12.84 -22.76 21.30
C GLU A 16 -13.48 -21.84 20.25
N GLN A 17 -13.05 -20.57 20.28
CA GLN A 17 -13.68 -19.46 19.59
C GLN A 17 -13.65 -19.60 18.06
N THR A 18 -14.82 -19.92 17.49
CA THR A 18 -15.04 -20.31 16.09
C THR A 18 -14.79 -19.26 15.01
N ARG A 19 -14.67 -17.97 15.36
CA ARG A 19 -14.62 -16.90 14.35
C ARG A 19 -13.38 -16.99 13.46
N ARG A 20 -12.20 -17.21 14.06
CA ARG A 20 -10.94 -17.21 13.29
C ARG A 20 -10.82 -18.45 12.43
N GLU A 21 -11.26 -19.60 12.95
CA GLU A 21 -11.32 -20.86 12.23
C GLU A 21 -12.29 -20.80 11.06
N HIS A 22 -13.52 -20.30 11.27
CA HIS A 22 -14.48 -20.10 10.19
C HIS A 22 -13.97 -19.14 9.12
N LEU A 23 -13.23 -18.09 9.51
CA LEU A 23 -12.63 -17.16 8.55
C LEU A 23 -11.57 -17.86 7.69
N VAL A 24 -10.73 -18.71 8.29
CA VAL A 24 -9.74 -19.52 7.58
C VAL A 24 -10.41 -20.55 6.66
N GLU A 25 -11.49 -21.19 7.13
CA GLU A 25 -12.28 -22.13 6.36
C GLU A 25 -12.90 -21.45 5.12
N LEU A 26 -13.55 -20.30 5.29
CA LEU A 26 -14.10 -19.50 4.20
C LEU A 26 -13.00 -19.06 3.21
N GLN A 27 -11.85 -18.61 3.71
CA GLN A 27 -10.72 -18.28 2.83
C GLN A 27 -10.31 -19.46 1.96
N THR A 28 -10.24 -20.64 2.55
CA THR A 28 -9.84 -21.86 1.85
C THR A 28 -10.87 -22.27 0.81
N VAL A 29 -12.16 -22.28 1.17
CA VAL A 29 -13.28 -22.66 0.28
C VAL A 29 -13.41 -21.72 -0.92
N PHE A 30 -13.25 -20.41 -0.71
CA PHE A 30 -13.39 -19.40 -1.77
C PHE A 30 -12.06 -19.03 -2.45
N GLY A 31 -10.93 -19.65 -2.05
CA GLY A 31 -9.61 -19.40 -2.64
C GLY A 31 -9.01 -18.02 -2.31
N PHE A 32 -9.46 -17.38 -1.24
CA PHE A 32 -8.92 -16.11 -0.78
C PHE A 32 -7.61 -16.28 -0.02
N LYS A 33 -6.70 -15.34 -0.19
CA LYS A 33 -5.40 -15.30 0.48
C LYS A 33 -5.31 -14.07 1.39
N PRO A 34 -4.70 -14.19 2.59
CA PRO A 34 -4.48 -13.02 3.42
C PRO A 34 -3.48 -12.05 2.77
N PHE A 35 -3.65 -10.76 3.03
CA PHE A 35 -2.63 -9.77 2.68
C PHE A 35 -1.39 -9.97 3.55
N THR A 36 -0.20 -9.90 2.94
CA THR A 36 1.08 -10.13 3.62
C THR A 36 2.07 -9.02 3.29
N MET A 37 3.18 -8.96 4.01
CA MET A 37 4.27 -8.03 3.67
C MET A 37 4.94 -8.35 2.34
N SER A 38 4.86 -9.58 1.84
CA SER A 38 5.29 -9.89 0.47
C SER A 38 4.40 -9.16 -0.55
N HIS A 39 3.08 -9.25 -0.38
CA HIS A 39 2.11 -8.55 -1.21
C HIS A 39 2.29 -7.02 -1.14
N TYR A 40 2.57 -6.49 0.05
CA TYR A 40 2.86 -5.06 0.23
C TYR A 40 4.08 -4.61 -0.58
N ARG A 41 5.21 -5.34 -0.48
CA ARG A 41 6.43 -4.99 -1.23
C ARG A 41 6.20 -5.07 -2.73
N GLN A 42 5.49 -6.11 -3.20
CA GLN A 42 5.15 -6.25 -4.62
C GLN A 42 4.23 -5.11 -5.08
N ALA A 43 3.23 -4.75 -4.28
CA ALA A 43 2.34 -3.63 -4.55
C ALA A 43 3.12 -2.33 -4.71
N VAL A 44 3.99 -1.98 -3.75
CA VAL A 44 4.82 -0.76 -3.84
C VAL A 44 5.68 -0.76 -5.10
N HIS A 45 6.28 -1.89 -5.47
CA HIS A 45 7.07 -2.00 -6.69
C HIS A 45 6.23 -1.72 -7.94
N THR A 46 5.12 -2.44 -8.12
CA THR A 46 4.22 -2.26 -9.27
C THR A 46 3.65 -0.84 -9.34
N LEU A 47 3.23 -0.29 -8.19
CA LEU A 47 2.71 1.07 -8.10
C LEU A 47 3.77 2.13 -8.39
N THR A 48 5.05 1.85 -8.11
CA THR A 48 6.13 2.80 -8.42
C THR A 48 6.20 3.06 -9.92
N GLU A 49 6.02 2.03 -10.76
CA GLU A 49 5.99 2.20 -12.22
C GLU A 49 4.81 3.06 -12.67
N LEU A 50 3.62 2.84 -12.09
CA LEU A 50 2.45 3.68 -12.37
C LEU A 50 2.64 5.11 -11.86
N ALA A 51 3.30 5.28 -10.72
CA ALA A 51 3.56 6.56 -10.09
C ALA A 51 4.58 7.43 -10.87
N LEU A 52 5.34 6.84 -11.80
CA LEU A 52 6.15 7.61 -12.75
C LEU A 52 5.28 8.40 -13.75
N GLN A 53 4.03 8.00 -13.95
CA GLN A 53 3.11 8.60 -14.91
C GLN A 53 2.02 9.47 -14.24
N THR A 54 1.76 9.26 -12.95
CA THR A 54 0.75 10.02 -12.20
C THR A 54 1.03 10.03 -10.70
N ASP A 55 0.84 11.19 -10.07
CA ASP A 55 0.89 11.37 -8.62
C ASP A 55 -0.50 11.31 -7.96
N LYS A 56 -1.56 11.06 -8.74
CA LYS A 56 -2.94 10.99 -8.24
C LYS A 56 -3.11 9.75 -7.38
N GLY A 57 -3.13 9.92 -6.05
CA GLY A 57 -3.26 8.83 -5.08
C GLY A 57 -4.45 7.91 -5.30
N ILE A 58 -5.59 8.44 -5.76
CA ILE A 58 -6.79 7.64 -6.07
C ILE A 58 -6.53 6.64 -7.21
N VAL A 59 -5.75 7.02 -8.23
CA VAL A 59 -5.43 6.13 -9.36
C VAL A 59 -4.57 4.96 -8.88
N LEU A 60 -3.58 5.22 -8.03
CA LEU A 60 -2.71 4.21 -7.43
C LEU A 60 -3.51 3.28 -6.50
N ALA A 61 -4.37 3.84 -5.65
CA ALA A 61 -5.21 3.07 -4.74
C ALA A 61 -6.17 2.15 -5.50
N SER A 62 -6.85 2.66 -6.53
CA SER A 62 -7.72 1.86 -7.40
C SER A 62 -6.94 0.75 -8.10
N ALA A 63 -5.77 1.06 -8.66
CA ALA A 63 -4.92 0.06 -9.31
C ALA A 63 -4.48 -1.06 -8.34
N LEU A 64 -4.14 -0.70 -7.09
CA LEU A 64 -3.78 -1.66 -6.05
C LEU A 64 -4.97 -2.57 -5.71
N VAL A 65 -6.14 -1.99 -5.42
CA VAL A 65 -7.35 -2.76 -5.08
C VAL A 65 -7.69 -3.74 -6.19
N GLU A 66 -7.66 -3.29 -7.45
CA GLU A 66 -7.94 -4.14 -8.60
C GLU A 66 -6.90 -5.25 -8.79
N ASN A 67 -5.62 -4.98 -8.52
CA ASN A 67 -4.58 -6.00 -8.58
C ASN A 67 -4.78 -7.08 -7.49
N LEU A 68 -5.03 -6.66 -6.25
CA LEU A 68 -5.27 -7.59 -5.14
C LEU A 68 -6.52 -8.44 -5.37
N ARG A 69 -7.60 -7.86 -5.89
CA ARG A 69 -8.83 -8.59 -6.26
C ARG A 69 -8.57 -9.64 -7.33
N ARG A 70 -7.82 -9.30 -8.38
CA ARG A 70 -7.45 -10.27 -9.44
C ARG A 70 -6.64 -11.46 -8.91
N GLN A 71 -5.91 -11.28 -7.81
CA GLN A 71 -5.11 -12.33 -7.17
C GLN A 71 -5.85 -13.05 -6.03
N SER A 72 -7.13 -12.76 -5.83
CA SER A 72 -7.93 -13.23 -4.68
C SER A 72 -7.28 -12.92 -3.33
N ILE A 73 -6.59 -11.78 -3.22
CA ILE A 73 -6.01 -11.33 -1.96
C ILE A 73 -7.04 -10.46 -1.22
N ILE A 74 -7.29 -10.78 0.05
CA ILE A 74 -8.15 -9.97 0.92
C ILE A 74 -7.56 -8.58 1.02
N LEU A 75 -8.38 -7.55 0.79
CA LEU A 75 -7.93 -6.17 0.86
C LEU A 75 -7.42 -5.86 2.29
N PRO A 76 -6.23 -5.24 2.41
CA PRO A 76 -5.77 -4.80 3.70
C PRO A 76 -6.59 -3.61 4.20
N ALA A 77 -6.34 -3.21 5.44
CA ALA A 77 -6.89 -1.97 5.96
C ALA A 77 -6.49 -0.76 5.10
N MET A 78 -7.35 0.26 5.08
CA MET A 78 -7.20 1.45 4.23
C MET A 78 -5.83 2.13 4.41
N ASN A 79 -5.32 2.18 5.64
CA ASN A 79 -4.01 2.74 5.95
C ASN A 79 -2.85 2.04 5.21
N ALA A 80 -2.95 0.73 4.93
CA ALA A 80 -1.94 0.00 4.18
C ALA A 80 -1.98 0.37 2.69
N ILE A 81 -3.18 0.58 2.13
CA ILE A 81 -3.38 1.03 0.75
C ILE A 81 -2.80 2.44 0.58
N GLU A 82 -3.15 3.36 1.48
CA GLU A 82 -2.64 4.74 1.48
C GLU A 82 -1.11 4.77 1.58
N ARG A 83 -0.55 4.01 2.52
CA ARG A 83 0.91 3.94 2.69
C ARG A 83 1.60 3.37 1.45
N ALA A 84 1.06 2.31 0.85
CA ALA A 84 1.65 1.73 -0.36
C ALA A 84 1.67 2.73 -1.52
N SER A 85 0.58 3.48 -1.70
CA SER A 85 0.48 4.54 -2.71
C SER A 85 1.46 5.69 -2.44
N ALA A 86 1.51 6.20 -1.21
CA ALA A 86 2.41 7.28 -0.82
C ALA A 86 3.90 6.89 -0.94
N GLU A 87 4.23 5.65 -0.57
CA GLU A 87 5.58 5.12 -0.71
C GLU A 87 5.96 4.98 -2.19
N ALA A 88 5.06 4.48 -3.04
CA ALA A 88 5.27 4.39 -4.47
C ALA A 88 5.51 5.76 -5.13
N ILE A 89 4.71 6.78 -4.77
CA ILE A 89 4.92 8.17 -5.23
C ILE A 89 6.30 8.67 -4.81
N THR A 90 6.67 8.47 -3.54
CA THR A 90 7.98 8.89 -3.03
C THR A 90 9.13 8.22 -3.81
N ARG A 91 9.01 6.92 -4.12
CA ARG A 91 10.00 6.18 -4.90
C ARG A 91 10.06 6.67 -6.34
N ALA A 92 8.91 6.90 -6.98
CA ALA A 92 8.82 7.43 -8.34
C ALA A 92 9.45 8.82 -8.44
N ASN A 93 9.12 9.73 -7.52
CA ASN A 93 9.72 11.06 -7.46
C ASN A 93 11.24 10.99 -7.32
N ARG A 94 11.78 10.13 -6.44
CA ARG A 94 13.23 9.93 -6.33
C ARG A 94 13.87 9.47 -7.64
N ARG A 95 13.21 8.55 -8.38
CA ARG A 95 13.70 8.10 -9.69
C ARG A 95 13.65 9.21 -10.74
N ILE A 96 12.58 9.99 -10.77
CA ILE A 96 12.45 11.16 -11.65
C ILE A 96 13.56 12.15 -11.34
N TYR A 97 13.77 12.51 -10.07
CA TYR A 97 14.84 13.43 -9.68
C TYR A 97 16.23 12.90 -10.05
N ALA A 98 16.52 11.61 -9.79
CA ALA A 98 17.78 11.00 -10.20
C ALA A 98 17.97 11.08 -11.72
N ALA A 99 16.98 10.64 -12.50
CA ALA A 99 17.04 10.67 -13.95
C ALA A 99 17.26 12.09 -14.53
N LEU A 100 16.68 13.11 -13.90
CA LEU A 100 16.86 14.51 -14.30
C LEU A 100 18.21 15.11 -13.88
N THR A 101 18.85 14.58 -12.83
CA THR A 101 20.03 15.18 -12.20
C THR A 101 21.32 14.37 -12.37
N ASP A 102 21.25 13.13 -12.83
CA ASP A 102 22.39 12.23 -12.98
C ASP A 102 23.42 12.76 -14.00
N SER A 103 22.98 13.46 -15.04
CA SER A 103 23.86 14.08 -16.05
C SER A 103 24.39 15.46 -15.64
N LEU A 104 23.94 16.01 -14.51
CA LEU A 104 24.33 17.35 -14.05
C LEU A 104 25.60 17.30 -13.22
N LEU A 105 26.61 18.06 -13.66
CA LEU A 105 27.83 18.32 -12.89
C LEU A 105 27.51 19.19 -11.65
N SER A 106 28.34 19.12 -10.61
CA SER A 106 28.17 19.88 -9.36
C SER A 106 27.90 21.39 -9.57
N PRO A 107 28.55 22.09 -10.53
CA PRO A 107 28.24 23.51 -10.79
C PRO A 107 26.82 23.74 -11.33
N HIS A 108 26.25 22.80 -12.09
CA HIS A 108 24.88 22.90 -12.59
C HIS A 108 23.87 22.73 -11.46
N ARG A 109 24.13 21.79 -10.53
CA ARG A 109 23.28 21.58 -9.35
C ARG A 109 23.26 22.81 -8.45
N GLN A 110 24.44 23.39 -8.17
CA GLN A 110 24.55 24.64 -7.41
C GLN A 110 23.75 25.78 -8.06
N ARG A 111 23.83 25.96 -9.38
CA ARG A 111 23.04 26.97 -10.09
C ARG A 111 21.54 26.73 -10.00
N LEU A 112 21.07 25.49 -10.09
CA LEU A 112 19.65 25.16 -9.88
C LEU A 112 19.19 25.47 -8.46
N ASP A 113 20.03 25.19 -7.45
CA ASP A 113 19.74 25.51 -6.06
C ASP A 113 19.67 27.02 -5.81
N GLU A 114 20.51 27.82 -6.49
CA GLU A 114 20.40 29.30 -6.45
C GLU A 114 19.06 29.78 -7.00
N LEU A 115 18.47 29.09 -7.99
CA LEU A 115 17.16 29.48 -8.53
C LEU A 115 16.03 29.32 -7.50
N LEU A 116 16.19 28.42 -6.54
CA LEU A 116 15.24 28.19 -5.45
C LEU A 116 15.37 29.21 -4.31
N LYS A 117 16.43 30.03 -4.29
CA LYS A 117 16.57 31.10 -3.30
C LYS A 117 15.59 32.23 -3.59
N ARG A 118 15.11 32.88 -2.54
CA ARG A 118 14.29 34.09 -2.68
C ARG A 118 15.14 35.21 -3.27
N LYS A 119 14.56 35.96 -4.19
CA LYS A 119 15.14 37.21 -4.67
C LYS A 119 15.08 38.25 -3.55
N ASP A 120 16.18 38.96 -3.31
CA ASP A 120 16.27 39.97 -2.26
C ASP A 120 15.14 40.99 -2.37
N GLY A 121 14.46 41.22 -1.25
CA GLY A 121 13.31 42.12 -1.15
C GLY A 121 12.00 41.59 -1.74
N SER A 122 11.92 40.32 -2.15
CA SER A 122 10.71 39.75 -2.76
C SER A 122 10.23 38.44 -2.07
N LYS A 123 8.94 38.14 -2.22
CA LYS A 123 8.36 36.84 -1.81
C LYS A 123 8.52 35.75 -2.88
N VAL A 124 9.17 36.06 -4.00
CA VAL A 124 9.34 35.17 -5.16
C VAL A 124 10.78 34.67 -5.22
N THR A 125 10.96 33.47 -5.73
CA THR A 125 12.27 32.86 -6.03
C THR A 125 12.84 33.41 -7.34
N TRP A 126 14.04 32.98 -7.73
CA TRP A 126 14.62 33.31 -9.04
C TRP A 126 14.05 32.50 -10.21
N LEU A 127 13.16 31.53 -9.92
CA LEU A 127 12.31 30.79 -10.87
C LEU A 127 11.14 31.61 -11.42
#